data_AF-A0A7W0WHJ7-F1
#
_entry.id   AF-A0A7W0WHJ7-F1
#
_cell.length_a   1.000
_cell.length_b   1.000
_cell.length_c   1.000
_cell.angle_alpha   90.00
_cell.angle_beta   90.00
_cell.angle_gamma   90.00
#
_symmetry.space_group_name_H-M   'P 1'
#
loop_
_entity.id
_entity.type
_entity.pdbx_description
1 polymer ?
#
loop_
_entity_poly.entity_id
_entity_poly.type
_entity_poly.pdbx_seq_one_letter_code
_entity_poly.pdbx_strand_id
1 'polypeptide(L)'
;MDRVREAGGQPVPLRLIPTPPEYGVALAREWVADVAASSASSGAVGGLDALLLDASQPEELIGLLLAALRLNLPAVAVRRDNSVSVAFVALGVA
;
A
#
# COMPACT_ATOMS: atom_id res chain seq x y z
N MET A 1 7.68 -10.80 -6.21
CA MET A 1 6.51 -11.55 -6.74
C MET A 1 6.79 -13.04 -6.82
N ASP A 2 8.00 -13.47 -7.23
CA ASP A 2 8.36 -14.89 -7.31
C ASP A 2 8.20 -15.63 -5.98
N ARG A 3 8.64 -15.01 -4.87
CA ARG A 3 8.44 -15.56 -3.51
C ARG A 3 6.97 -15.78 -3.12
N VAL A 4 6.05 -14.97 -3.64
CA VAL A 4 4.60 -15.16 -3.38
C VAL A 4 4.13 -16.43 -4.10
N ARG A 5 4.59 -16.64 -5.33
CA ARG A 5 4.30 -17.86 -6.10
C ARG A 5 4.94 -19.10 -5.49
N GLU A 6 6.20 -19.01 -5.06
CA GLU A 6 6.92 -20.09 -4.36
C GLU A 6 6.21 -20.51 -3.06
N ALA A 7 5.58 -19.56 -2.36
CA ALA A 7 4.75 -19.82 -1.19
C ALA A 7 3.33 -20.33 -1.51
N GLY A 8 3.01 -20.57 -2.79
CA GLY A 8 1.70 -21.06 -3.25
C GLY A 8 0.63 -19.98 -3.42
N GLY A 9 0.98 -18.70 -3.24
CA GLY A 9 0.06 -17.58 -3.46
C GLY A 9 -0.04 -17.16 -4.93
N GLN A 10 -1.16 -16.55 -5.30
CA GLN A 10 -1.35 -15.93 -6.62
C GLN A 10 -1.14 -14.42 -6.50
N PRO A 11 -0.02 -13.86 -6.99
CA PRO A 11 0.19 -12.42 -6.96
C PRO A 11 -0.73 -11.72 -7.95
N VAL A 12 -1.47 -10.72 -7.46
CA VAL A 12 -2.30 -9.85 -8.29
C VAL A 12 -1.78 -8.42 -8.21
N PRO A 13 -1.11 -7.91 -9.27
CA PRO A 13 -0.61 -6.55 -9.27
C PRO A 13 -1.77 -5.57 -9.41
N LEU A 14 -1.96 -4.71 -8.40
CA LEU A 14 -2.88 -3.59 -8.47
C LEU A 14 -2.18 -2.40 -9.12
N ARG A 15 -2.81 -1.80 -10.13
CA ARG A 15 -2.34 -0.53 -10.71
C ARG A 15 -3.08 0.61 -10.02
N LEU A 16 -2.36 1.37 -9.21
CA LEU A 16 -2.91 2.53 -8.53
C LEU A 16 -2.83 3.76 -9.44
N ILE A 17 -3.83 4.64 -9.33
CA ILE A 17 -3.79 5.97 -9.92
C ILE A 17 -2.73 6.79 -9.16
N PRO A 18 -1.76 7.41 -9.85
CA PRO A 18 -0.72 8.20 -9.18
C PRO A 18 -1.31 9.37 -8.39
N THR A 19 -0.63 9.77 -7.32
CA THR A 19 -0.97 10.98 -6.56
C THR A 19 -0.63 12.22 -7.40
N PRO A 20 -1.56 13.20 -7.53
CA PRO A 20 -1.27 14.48 -8.16
C PRO A 20 -0.16 15.26 -7.44
N PRO A 21 0.76 15.93 -8.16
CA PRO A 21 1.92 16.60 -7.56
C PRO A 21 1.55 17.83 -6.71
N GLU A 22 0.37 18.42 -6.91
CA GLU A 22 -0.12 19.58 -6.16
C GLU A 22 -0.64 19.24 -4.75
N TYR A 23 -0.69 17.97 -4.36
CA TYR A 23 -1.25 17.56 -3.07
C TYR A 23 -0.23 17.74 -1.95
N GLY A 24 -0.66 18.39 -0.87
CA GLY A 24 0.09 18.37 0.39
C GLY A 24 0.11 16.96 0.99
N VAL A 25 1.07 16.72 1.90
CA VAL A 25 1.33 15.38 2.51
C VAL A 25 0.07 14.71 3.05
N ALA A 26 -0.82 15.44 3.73
CA ALA A 26 -2.06 14.88 4.27
C ALA A 26 -3.03 14.40 3.18
N LEU A 27 -3.20 15.18 2.12
CA LEU A 27 -4.08 14.83 1.01
C LEU A 27 -3.49 13.71 0.16
N ALA A 28 -2.17 13.69 -0.02
CA ALA A 28 -1.47 12.60 -0.70
C ALA A 28 -1.70 11.24 0.00
N ARG A 29 -1.61 11.21 1.34
CA ARG A 29 -1.88 10.01 2.15
C ARG A 29 -3.29 9.48 1.95
N GLU A 30 -4.28 10.36 2.05
CA GLU A 30 -5.70 9.99 1.93
C GLU A 30 -6.04 9.52 0.51
N TRP A 31 -5.52 10.23 -0.51
CA TRP A 31 -5.67 9.82 -1.90
C TRP A 31 -5.15 8.40 -2.15
N VAL A 32 -3.94 8.08 -1.69
CA VAL A 32 -3.38 6.74 -1.82
C VAL A 32 -4.25 5.71 -1.09
N ALA A 33 -4.76 6.03 0.09
CA ALA A 33 -5.63 5.12 0.85
C ALA A 33 -6.92 4.81 0.09
N ASP A 34 -7.58 5.81 -0.48
CA ASP A 34 -8.84 5.67 -1.23
C ASP A 34 -8.64 4.89 -2.53
N VAL A 35 -7.60 5.23 -3.30
CA VAL A 35 -7.27 4.56 -4.56
C VAL A 35 -6.89 3.10 -4.32
N ALA A 36 -6.10 2.80 -3.29
CA ALA A 36 -5.72 1.44 -2.95
C ALA A 36 -6.91 0.61 -2.46
N ALA A 37 -7.73 1.16 -1.55
CA ALA A 37 -8.89 0.45 -1.02
C ALA A 37 -9.93 0.16 -2.12
N SER A 38 -10.22 1.14 -2.98
CA SER A 38 -11.16 0.98 -4.10
C SER A 38 -10.66 -0.03 -5.14
N SER A 39 -9.36 0.01 -5.47
CA SER A 39 -8.74 -0.94 -6.40
C SER A 39 -8.79 -2.38 -5.86
N ALA A 40 -8.47 -2.56 -4.58
CA ALA A 40 -8.49 -3.86 -3.89
C ALA A 40 -9.91 -4.42 -3.71
N SER A 41 -10.90 -3.54 -3.52
CA SER A 41 -12.31 -3.92 -3.37
C SER A 41 -13.02 -4.17 -4.70
N SER A 42 -12.37 -3.88 -5.83
CA SER A 42 -12.99 -4.03 -7.14
C SER A 42 -13.23 -5.52 -7.45
N GLY A 43 -14.47 -5.85 -7.84
CA GLY A 43 -14.88 -7.22 -8.16
C GLY A 43 -14.12 -7.85 -9.34
N ALA A 44 -13.34 -7.07 -10.09
CA ALA A 44 -12.46 -7.55 -11.14
C ALA A 44 -11.32 -8.46 -10.61
N VAL A 45 -10.97 -8.33 -9.34
CA VAL A 45 -9.84 -9.05 -8.72
C VAL A 45 -10.28 -10.32 -7.99
N GLY A 46 -11.59 -10.56 -7.83
CA GLY A 46 -12.11 -11.77 -7.18
C GLY A 46 -11.92 -11.80 -5.66
N GLY A 47 -11.58 -10.66 -5.05
CA GLY A 47 -11.23 -10.56 -3.63
C GLY A 47 -9.75 -10.83 -3.39
N LEU A 48 -9.16 -10.10 -2.43
CA LEU A 48 -7.77 -10.27 -2.01
C LEU A 48 -7.73 -10.83 -0.59
N ASP A 49 -6.84 -11.80 -0.35
CA ASP A 49 -6.66 -12.40 0.98
C ASP A 49 -5.62 -11.69 1.83
N ALA A 50 -4.69 -10.97 1.19
CA ALA A 50 -3.60 -10.25 1.84
C ALA A 50 -3.03 -9.16 0.92
N LEU A 51 -2.28 -8.24 1.51
CA LEU A 51 -1.64 -7.12 0.81
C LEU A 51 -0.12 -7.13 1.00
N LEU A 52 0.60 -6.94 -0.10
CA LEU A 52 2.03 -6.63 -0.09
C LEU A 52 2.18 -5.14 -0.42
N LEU A 53 2.57 -4.34 0.58
CA LEU A 53 2.67 -2.89 0.46
C LEU A 53 4.06 -2.52 -0.03
N ASP A 54 4.14 -1.87 -1.18
CA ASP A 54 5.40 -1.45 -1.77
C ASP A 54 5.34 0.05 -2.07
N ALA A 55 6.02 0.85 -1.25
CA ALA A 55 5.97 2.31 -1.28
C ALA A 55 7.39 2.89 -1.33
N SER A 56 7.56 3.99 -2.06
CA SER A 56 8.84 4.71 -2.17
C SER A 56 8.89 5.90 -1.23
N GLN A 57 7.73 6.48 -0.92
CA GLN A 57 7.60 7.68 -0.08
C GLN A 57 6.83 7.38 1.23
N PRO A 58 7.07 8.13 2.32
CA PRO A 58 6.37 7.94 3.59
C PRO A 58 4.85 8.13 3.50
N GLU A 59 4.38 9.10 2.70
CA GLU A 59 2.97 9.36 2.47
C GLU A 59 2.27 8.22 1.73
N GLU A 60 2.95 7.60 0.76
CA GLU A 60 2.46 6.41 0.06
C GLU A 60 2.34 5.24 1.04
N LEU A 61 3.37 5.01 1.87
CA LEU A 61 3.36 3.93 2.84
C LEU A 61 2.22 4.08 3.86
N ILE A 62 1.98 5.29 4.38
CA ILE A 62 0.82 5.56 5.25
C ILE A 62 -0.49 5.34 4.54
N GLY A 63 -0.64 5.83 3.31
CA GLY A 63 -1.87 5.62 2.54
C GLY A 63 -2.16 4.12 2.34
N LEU A 64 -1.13 3.33 1.99
CA LEU A 64 -1.24 1.88 1.84
C LEU A 64 -1.57 1.17 3.16
N LEU A 65 -0.99 1.60 4.28
CA LEU A 65 -1.31 1.07 5.61
C LEU A 65 -2.76 1.40 6.01
N LEU A 66 -3.23 2.62 5.74
CA LEU A 66 -4.62 3.01 5.96
C LEU A 66 -5.59 2.18 5.12
N ALA A 67 -5.26 1.93 3.85
CA ALA A 67 -6.03 1.03 2.99
C ALA A 67 -6.10 -0.39 3.56
N ALA A 68 -4.96 -0.94 4.01
CA ALA A 68 -4.92 -2.27 4.63
C ALA A 68 -5.81 -2.36 5.88
N LEU A 69 -5.78 -1.33 6.73
CA LEU A 69 -6.65 -1.24 7.91
C LEU A 69 -8.13 -1.17 7.52
N ARG A 70 -8.50 -0.38 6.50
CA ARG A 70 -9.87 -0.27 5.99
C ARG A 70 -10.40 -1.58 5.41
N LEU A 71 -9.54 -2.30 4.69
CA LEU A 71 -9.86 -3.59 4.10
C LEU A 71 -9.85 -4.73 5.13
N ASN A 72 -9.26 -4.48 6.31
CA ASN A 72 -9.05 -5.47 7.36
C ASN A 72 -8.34 -6.74 6.83
N LEU A 73 -7.34 -6.54 5.97
CA LEU A 73 -6.56 -7.63 5.38
C LEU A 73 -5.17 -7.70 6.02
N PRO A 74 -4.60 -8.91 6.20
CA PRO A 74 -3.20 -9.08 6.52
C PRO A 74 -2.32 -8.31 5.53
N ALA A 75 -1.42 -7.48 6.03
CA ALA A 75 -0.54 -6.66 5.19
C ALA A 75 0.90 -6.72 5.65
N VAL A 76 1.82 -6.78 4.67
CA VAL A 76 3.27 -6.75 4.90
C VAL A 76 3.89 -5.67 4.02
N ALA A 77 4.71 -4.80 4.60
CA ALA A 77 5.46 -3.81 3.83
C ALA A 77 6.79 -4.38 3.31
N VAL A 78 7.10 -4.11 2.04
CA VAL A 78 8.38 -4.48 1.43
C VAL A 78 9.49 -3.61 2.01
N ARG A 79 10.58 -4.26 2.42
CA ARG A 79 11.79 -3.56 2.87
C ARG A 79 12.67 -3.20 1.66
N ARG A 80 12.72 -1.92 1.33
CA ARG A 80 13.75 -1.23 0.55
C ARG A 80 14.84 -0.63 1.46
N ASP A 81 16.02 -0.35 0.92
CA ASP A 81 17.20 0.16 1.65
C ASP A 81 16.99 1.60 2.16
N ASN A 82 16.21 1.74 3.24
CA ASN A 82 15.75 2.98 3.93
C ASN A 82 14.31 2.83 4.50
N SER A 83 13.64 1.69 4.29
CA SER A 83 12.21 1.52 4.60
C SER A 83 11.85 1.59 6.07
N VAL A 84 12.79 1.27 6.96
CA VAL A 84 12.57 1.42 8.41
C VAL A 84 12.42 2.90 8.75
N SER A 85 13.28 3.76 8.19
CA SER A 85 13.19 5.22 8.37
C SER A 85 11.89 5.77 7.76
N VAL A 86 11.53 5.32 6.56
CA VAL A 86 10.25 5.67 5.91
C VAL A 86 9.05 5.27 6.77
N ALA A 87 9.06 4.09 7.38
CA ALA A 87 7.99 3.62 8.26
C ALA A 87 7.88 4.45 9.55
N PHE A 88 8.99 4.86 10.15
CA PHE A 88 8.98 5.74 11.34
C PHE A 88 8.49 7.15 10.98
N VAL A 89 9.01 7.76 9.90
CA VAL A 89 8.53 9.07 9.40
C VAL A 89 7.05 9.03 9.04
N ALA A 90 6.63 7.95 8.39
CA ALA A 90 5.24 7.67 8.09
C ALA A 90 4.38 7.71 9.37
N LEU A 91 4.77 6.96 10.39
CA LEU A 91 4.11 6.92 11.71
C LEU A 91 4.24 8.21 12.53
N GLY A 92 4.96 9.23 12.04
CA GLY A 92 5.18 10.49 12.75
C GLY A 92 6.20 10.40 13.88
N VAL A 93 7.05 9.37 13.86
CA VAL A 93 8.14 9.17 14.81
C VAL A 93 9.42 9.64 14.11
N ALA A 94 9.87 10.86 14.43
CA ALA A 94 11.06 11.48 13.86
C ALA A 94 12.01 11.92 14.97
#